data_AF-A0A7K0BSN4-F1
#
_entry.id   AF-A0A7K0BSN4-F1
#
_cell.length_a   1.000
_cell.length_b   1.000
_cell.length_c   1.000
_cell.angle_alpha   90.00
_cell.angle_beta   90.00
_cell.angle_gamma   90.00
#
_symmetry.space_group_name_H-M   'P 1'
#
loop_
_entity.id
_entity.type
_entity.pdbx_description
1 polymer ?
#
loop_
_entity_poly.entity_id
_entity_poly.type
_entity_poly.pdbx_seq_one_letter_code
_entity_poly.pdbx_strand_id
1 'polypeptide(L)'
;MTTSTEAPRIRPVASTRAERRVVRALSMEPGGPPSPQARVAGKVIRVLLRSAWEYGPDNDAGLVAIHRATQLLGRLQAVPRGVAHARQDLGACTAEWVRAGAPDEDKVFLYLHGGGYFFGGPRLYRPFSWRLSAATRRPVLMLDYRLAPRHTPADALEDALRAYDFLLERGYAASDIVVGGDSAGGHLTLALLLALKERGTALPAAAICLSPWVDLLCAADSHTSNARTDSLIPAGKLASLGKRFCQDKEDNDPLFSPMRGDLTGLPPMLFVASGTEILRDDTRDIAERARNAGVDTAYQEWDGLVHVFPVFCDHMPEGKAAFRHMAEFLLHRGV
;
A
#
# COMPACT_ATOMS: atom_id res chain seq x y z
N MET A 1 39.32 -30.34 14.31
CA MET A 1 38.47 -29.28 14.89
C MET A 1 38.57 -28.07 13.99
N THR A 2 37.59 -27.91 13.09
CA THR A 2 37.52 -26.81 12.13
C THR A 2 36.92 -25.59 12.83
N THR A 3 37.76 -24.60 13.13
CA THR A 3 37.34 -23.29 13.61
C THR A 3 36.70 -22.53 12.45
N SER A 4 35.37 -22.41 12.48
CA SER A 4 34.61 -21.52 11.62
C SER A 4 34.99 -20.07 11.94
N THR A 5 35.76 -19.44 11.07
CA THR A 5 36.01 -18.00 11.09
C THR A 5 34.76 -17.28 10.57
N GLU A 6 33.92 -16.83 11.49
CA GLU A 6 32.80 -15.93 11.18
C GLU A 6 33.37 -14.65 10.54
N ALA A 7 32.96 -14.34 9.31
CA ALA A 7 33.42 -13.14 8.62
C ALA A 7 33.04 -11.89 9.45
N PRO A 8 33.93 -10.89 9.58
CA PRO A 8 33.66 -9.69 10.37
C PRO A 8 32.45 -8.96 9.81
N ARG A 9 31.37 -8.88 10.60
CA ARG A 9 30.18 -8.09 10.27
C ARG A 9 30.57 -6.61 10.27
N ILE A 10 30.60 -5.98 9.11
CA ILE A 10 30.74 -4.53 8.99
C ILE A 10 29.52 -3.89 9.66
N ARG A 11 29.71 -3.35 10.86
CA ARG A 11 28.67 -2.56 11.54
C ARG A 11 28.74 -1.14 11.01
N PRO A 12 27.66 -0.59 10.42
CA PRO A 12 27.65 0.80 10.00
C PRO A 12 27.94 1.72 11.20
N VAL A 13 28.93 2.60 11.05
CA VAL A 13 29.32 3.55 12.09
C VAL A 13 28.31 4.70 12.09
N ALA A 14 27.27 4.61 12.92
CA ALA A 14 26.34 5.70 13.17
C ALA A 14 26.95 6.69 14.17
N SER A 15 27.58 7.75 13.64
CA SER A 15 28.33 8.76 14.39
C SER A 15 27.40 9.72 15.14
N THR A 16 26.28 10.11 14.53
CA THR A 16 25.32 11.06 15.13
C THR A 16 24.12 10.36 15.79
N ARG A 17 23.43 11.08 16.70
CA ARG A 17 22.17 10.59 17.30
C ARG A 17 21.08 10.38 16.24
N ALA A 18 21.08 11.21 15.19
CA ALA A 18 20.16 11.09 14.07
C ALA A 18 20.44 9.80 13.27
N GLU A 19 21.69 9.53 12.91
CA GLU A 19 22.10 8.29 12.25
C GLU A 19 21.74 7.06 13.07
N ARG A 20 22.01 7.07 14.38
CA ARG A 20 21.65 5.94 15.26
C ARG A 20 20.15 5.66 15.28
N ARG A 21 19.31 6.71 15.22
CA ARG A 21 17.84 6.55 15.12
C ARG A 21 17.43 5.95 13.78
N VAL A 22 18.08 6.36 12.68
CA VAL A 22 17.80 5.81 11.34
C VAL A 22 18.22 4.34 11.28
N VAL A 23 19.44 4.00 11.69
CA VAL A 23 19.93 2.61 11.71
C VAL A 23 19.02 1.72 12.55
N ARG A 24 18.60 2.17 13.73
CA ARG A 24 17.66 1.41 14.57
C ARG A 24 16.30 1.21 13.91
N ALA A 25 15.78 2.22 13.22
CA ALA A 25 14.50 2.10 12.53
C ALA A 25 14.61 1.12 11.35
N LEU A 26 15.70 1.19 10.58
CA LEU A 26 15.92 0.31 9.43
C LEU A 26 16.21 -1.13 9.85
N SER A 27 16.78 -1.38 11.04
CA SER A 27 17.06 -2.73 11.53
C SER A 27 15.84 -3.44 12.14
N MET A 28 14.65 -2.84 12.10
CA MET A 28 13.45 -3.48 12.63
C MET A 28 12.98 -4.58 11.66
N GLU A 29 12.59 -5.71 12.23
CA GLU A 29 12.12 -6.90 11.52
C GLU A 29 10.66 -7.20 11.92
N PRO A 30 9.89 -7.88 11.05
CA PRO A 30 8.57 -8.39 11.39
C PRO A 30 8.60 -9.29 12.65
N GLY A 31 7.48 -9.37 13.37
CA GLY A 31 7.35 -10.16 14.61
C GLY A 31 7.96 -9.56 15.89
N GLY A 32 8.67 -8.43 15.80
CA GLY A 32 9.10 -7.67 16.98
C GLY A 32 7.96 -6.84 17.58
N PRO A 33 8.00 -6.52 18.90
CA PRO A 33 6.97 -5.71 19.53
C PRO A 33 7.00 -4.25 19.04
N PRO A 34 5.85 -3.55 19.02
CA PRO A 34 5.77 -2.19 18.54
C PRO A 34 6.56 -1.22 19.44
N SER A 35 7.28 -0.31 18.79
CA SER A 35 8.03 0.77 19.42
C SER A 35 7.11 1.64 20.29
N PRO A 36 7.66 2.32 21.31
CA PRO A 36 6.88 3.30 22.08
C PRO A 36 6.21 4.35 21.20
N GLN A 37 6.88 4.78 20.12
CA GLN A 37 6.35 5.72 19.14
C GLN A 37 5.14 5.15 18.41
N ALA A 38 5.24 3.91 17.89
CA ALA A 38 4.12 3.24 17.24
C ALA A 38 2.91 3.07 18.18
N ARG A 39 3.16 2.68 19.45
CA ARG A 39 2.08 2.54 20.45
C ARG A 39 1.37 3.87 20.75
N VAL A 40 2.12 4.96 20.85
CA VAL A 40 1.54 6.31 21.06
C VAL A 40 0.79 6.76 19.81
N ALA A 41 1.39 6.62 18.63
CA ALA A 41 0.76 6.97 17.36
C ALA A 41 -0.53 6.19 17.14
N GLY A 42 -0.54 4.87 17.37
CA GLY A 42 -1.74 4.03 17.27
C GLY A 42 -2.87 4.49 18.20
N LYS A 43 -2.55 4.87 19.45
CA LYS A 43 -3.55 5.45 20.37
C LYS A 43 -4.12 6.78 19.86
N VAL A 44 -3.26 7.67 19.36
CA VAL A 44 -3.69 8.97 18.81
C VAL A 44 -4.56 8.77 17.57
N ILE A 45 -4.15 7.88 16.66
CA ILE A 45 -4.91 7.53 15.46
C ILE A 45 -6.28 6.95 15.84
N ARG A 46 -6.33 6.08 16.84
CA ARG A 46 -7.59 5.52 17.37
C ARG A 46 -8.54 6.59 17.90
N VAL A 47 -8.03 7.50 18.73
CA VAL A 47 -8.87 8.53 19.37
C VAL A 47 -9.32 9.60 18.37
N LEU A 48 -8.48 9.93 17.38
CA LEU A 48 -8.78 11.00 16.44
C LEU A 48 -9.40 10.47 15.14
N LEU A 49 -8.65 9.66 14.38
CA LEU A 49 -9.05 9.26 13.03
C LEU A 49 -10.11 8.17 13.04
N ARG A 50 -9.93 7.10 13.83
CA ARG A 50 -10.93 6.03 13.91
C ARG A 50 -12.25 6.57 14.46
N SER A 51 -12.23 7.35 15.55
CA SER A 51 -13.46 7.94 16.10
C SER A 51 -14.15 8.89 15.11
N ALA A 52 -13.41 9.69 14.36
CA ALA A 52 -14.00 10.55 13.32
C ALA A 52 -14.70 9.74 12.22
N TRP A 53 -14.16 8.58 11.83
CA TRP A 53 -14.82 7.68 10.88
C TRP A 53 -16.01 6.95 11.53
N GLU A 54 -15.85 6.41 12.74
CA GLU A 54 -16.84 5.63 13.47
C GLU A 54 -18.12 6.42 13.78
N TYR A 55 -18.00 7.71 14.09
CA TYR A 55 -19.13 8.58 14.39
C TYR A 55 -19.46 9.58 13.28
N GLY A 56 -18.71 9.54 12.17
CA GLY A 56 -18.98 10.37 10.98
C GLY A 56 -20.24 9.92 10.24
N PRO A 57 -20.83 10.80 9.40
CA PRO A 57 -22.00 10.45 8.59
C PRO A 57 -21.67 9.32 7.59
N ASP A 58 -22.56 8.33 7.48
CA ASP A 58 -22.41 7.16 6.57
C ASP A 58 -23.00 7.36 5.17
N ASN A 59 -23.19 8.62 4.78
CA ASN A 59 -23.75 8.97 3.50
C ASN A 59 -22.72 9.67 2.60
N ASP A 60 -23.12 9.95 1.37
CA ASP A 60 -22.27 10.59 0.36
C ASP A 60 -21.70 11.93 0.82
N ALA A 61 -22.46 12.69 1.59
CA ALA A 61 -21.98 13.95 2.15
C ALA A 61 -20.85 13.73 3.17
N GLY A 62 -20.92 12.67 3.98
CA GLY A 62 -19.87 12.26 4.90
C GLY A 62 -18.57 11.86 4.17
N LEU A 63 -18.68 11.02 3.13
CA LEU A 63 -17.55 10.63 2.30
C LEU A 63 -16.87 11.86 1.67
N VAL A 64 -17.65 12.77 1.09
CA VAL A 64 -17.16 14.03 0.50
C VAL A 64 -16.50 14.93 1.55
N ALA A 65 -17.05 15.00 2.77
CA ALA A 65 -16.47 15.80 3.85
C ALA A 65 -15.10 15.26 4.28
N ILE A 66 -14.96 13.94 4.46
CA ILE A 66 -13.68 13.29 4.79
C ILE A 66 -12.68 13.55 3.65
N HIS A 67 -13.07 13.32 2.39
CA HIS A 67 -12.22 13.59 1.24
C HIS A 67 -11.69 15.03 1.23
N ARG A 68 -12.55 16.03 1.43
CA ARG A 68 -12.15 17.45 1.49
C ARG A 68 -11.19 17.73 2.64
N ALA A 69 -11.46 17.18 3.83
CA ALA A 69 -10.59 17.35 4.99
C ALA A 69 -9.20 16.74 4.72
N THR A 70 -9.12 15.56 4.14
CA THR A 70 -7.85 14.91 3.79
C THR A 70 -7.09 15.65 2.68
N GLN A 71 -7.80 16.28 1.74
CA GLN A 71 -7.16 17.11 0.71
C GLN A 71 -6.57 18.40 1.29
N LEU A 72 -7.19 18.99 2.32
CA LEU A 72 -6.60 20.11 3.06
C LEU A 72 -5.36 19.67 3.84
N LEU A 73 -5.43 18.52 4.52
CA LEU A 73 -4.27 17.93 5.22
C LEU A 73 -3.12 17.61 4.26
N GLY A 74 -3.42 17.15 3.05
CA GLY A 74 -2.45 16.91 1.99
C GLY A 74 -1.65 18.15 1.59
N ARG A 75 -2.22 19.36 1.74
CA ARG A 75 -1.50 20.63 1.47
C ARG A 75 -0.47 20.98 2.55
N LEU A 76 -0.61 20.39 3.74
CA LEU A 76 0.29 20.60 4.88
C LEU A 76 1.45 19.61 4.92
N GLN A 77 1.45 18.60 4.04
CA GLN A 77 2.51 17.60 3.99
C GLN A 77 3.82 18.23 3.50
N ALA A 78 4.82 18.21 4.37
CA ALA A 78 6.15 18.69 4.05
C ALA A 78 6.92 17.63 3.25
N VAL A 79 7.68 18.10 2.26
CA VAL A 79 8.59 17.25 1.49
C VAL A 79 10.01 17.79 1.65
N PRO A 80 11.03 16.94 1.87
CA PRO A 80 12.41 17.38 1.92
C PRO A 80 12.84 18.10 0.65
N ARG A 81 13.82 19.02 0.78
CA ARG A 81 14.49 19.62 -0.37
C ARG A 81 15.13 18.52 -1.22
N GLY A 82 15.06 18.67 -2.55
CA GLY A 82 15.62 17.71 -3.51
C GLY A 82 14.66 16.59 -3.93
N VAL A 83 13.43 16.55 -3.42
CA VAL A 83 12.37 15.72 -4.00
C VAL A 83 11.63 16.53 -5.06
N ALA A 84 11.52 15.98 -6.27
CA ALA A 84 10.79 16.60 -7.37
C ALA A 84 9.39 15.97 -7.50
N HIS A 85 8.40 16.83 -7.77
CA HIS A 85 7.01 16.44 -8.03
C HIS A 85 6.55 17.04 -9.35
N ALA A 86 5.89 16.26 -10.20
CA ALA A 86 5.28 16.75 -11.43
C ALA A 86 3.91 16.11 -11.66
N ARG A 87 2.91 16.94 -11.94
CA ARG A 87 1.57 16.44 -12.31
C ARG A 87 1.65 15.77 -13.68
N GLN A 88 0.98 14.63 -13.81
CA GLN A 88 0.77 13.92 -15.05
C GLN A 88 -0.73 13.87 -15.36
N ASP A 89 -1.11 14.29 -16.56
CA ASP A 89 -2.47 14.13 -17.05
C ASP A 89 -2.62 12.76 -17.74
N LEU A 90 -3.70 12.06 -17.44
CA LEU A 90 -4.06 10.76 -18.01
C LEU A 90 -5.44 10.80 -18.68
N GLY A 91 -6.06 11.98 -18.82
CA GLY A 91 -7.39 12.17 -19.38
C GLY A 91 -8.47 12.21 -18.30
N ALA A 92 -9.09 11.07 -18.00
CA ALA A 92 -10.18 10.99 -17.01
C ALA A 92 -9.72 11.17 -15.57
N CYS A 93 -8.43 10.92 -15.31
CA CYS A 93 -7.78 11.07 -14.00
C CYS A 93 -6.40 11.74 -14.18
N THR A 94 -5.73 11.99 -13.06
CA THR A 94 -4.34 12.48 -13.07
C THR A 94 -3.44 11.63 -12.21
N ALA A 95 -2.14 11.86 -12.28
CA ALA A 95 -1.16 11.27 -11.39
C ALA A 95 -0.11 12.31 -10.98
N GLU A 96 0.72 11.98 -10.00
CA GLU A 96 1.90 12.77 -9.61
C GLU A 96 3.15 11.90 -9.73
N TRP A 97 4.08 12.32 -10.56
CA TRP A 97 5.44 11.82 -10.55
C TRP A 97 6.15 12.31 -9.29
N VAL A 98 6.80 11.41 -8.56
CA VAL A 98 7.64 11.71 -7.40
C VAL A 98 9.01 11.11 -7.59
N ARG A 99 10.05 11.93 -7.47
CA ARG A 99 11.46 11.54 -7.62
C ARG A 99 12.24 11.99 -6.40
N ALA A 100 12.89 11.06 -5.71
CA ALA A 100 13.77 11.36 -4.59
C ALA A 100 15.18 10.79 -4.83
N GLY A 101 16.21 11.62 -4.63
CA GLY A 101 17.59 11.24 -4.90
C GLY A 101 17.89 11.19 -6.40
N ALA A 102 18.59 10.14 -6.83
CA ALA A 102 18.89 9.86 -8.25
C ALA A 102 18.26 8.50 -8.62
N PRO A 103 16.94 8.46 -8.86
CA PRO A 103 16.28 7.22 -9.26
C PRO A 103 16.76 6.77 -10.64
N ASP A 104 16.63 5.47 -10.90
CA ASP A 104 16.79 4.87 -12.22
C ASP A 104 15.55 5.21 -13.06
N GLU A 105 15.69 6.09 -14.05
CA GLU A 105 14.57 6.58 -14.86
C GLU A 105 14.08 5.55 -15.89
N ASP A 106 14.82 4.45 -16.10
CA ASP A 106 14.40 3.32 -16.95
C ASP A 106 13.44 2.39 -16.20
N LYS A 107 13.32 2.55 -14.88
CA LYS A 107 12.39 1.80 -14.02
C LYS A 107 11.31 2.71 -13.47
N VAL A 108 10.18 2.14 -13.06
CA VAL A 108 9.08 2.92 -12.49
C VAL A 108 8.28 2.14 -11.46
N PHE A 109 7.76 2.85 -10.46
CA PHE A 109 6.82 2.32 -9.49
C PHE A 109 5.45 2.99 -9.68
N LEU A 110 4.45 2.27 -10.19
CA LEU A 110 3.06 2.71 -10.17
C LEU A 110 2.44 2.45 -8.79
N TYR A 111 2.03 3.51 -8.10
CA TYR A 111 1.44 3.39 -6.77
C TYR A 111 -0.04 3.80 -6.75
N LEU A 112 -0.85 2.94 -6.14
CA LEU A 112 -2.29 3.06 -6.01
C LEU A 112 -2.59 3.30 -4.52
N HIS A 113 -2.98 4.52 -4.17
CA HIS A 113 -3.17 4.90 -2.77
C HIS A 113 -4.38 4.19 -2.13
N GLY A 114 -4.37 4.04 -0.82
CA GLY A 114 -5.52 3.62 -0.01
C GLY A 114 -6.55 4.73 0.24
N GLY A 115 -7.52 4.45 1.12
CA GLY A 115 -8.59 5.40 1.47
C GLY A 115 -10.00 4.94 1.11
N GLY A 116 -10.22 3.62 1.08
CA GLY A 116 -11.55 3.03 0.92
C GLY A 116 -12.27 3.38 -0.38
N TYR A 117 -11.54 3.80 -1.43
CA TYR A 117 -12.09 4.35 -2.67
C TYR A 117 -12.87 5.68 -2.52
N PHE A 118 -12.82 6.37 -1.37
CA PHE A 118 -13.53 7.65 -1.18
C PHE A 118 -12.65 8.81 -0.72
N PHE A 119 -11.42 8.56 -0.28
CA PHE A 119 -10.43 9.59 0.02
C PHE A 119 -9.02 9.12 -0.34
N GLY A 120 -8.03 10.00 -0.13
CA GLY A 120 -6.63 9.76 -0.46
C GLY A 120 -6.13 10.76 -1.49
N GLY A 121 -5.13 10.34 -2.27
CA GLY A 121 -4.59 11.11 -3.37
C GLY A 121 -3.10 11.47 -3.20
N PRO A 122 -2.44 11.91 -4.28
CA PRO A 122 -0.98 12.01 -4.30
C PRO A 122 -0.40 12.94 -3.26
N ARG A 123 -1.06 14.09 -2.99
CA ARG A 123 -0.59 15.09 -2.03
C ARG A 123 -0.52 14.56 -0.61
N LEU A 124 -1.53 13.79 -0.19
CA LEU A 124 -1.58 13.17 1.13
C LEU A 124 -0.47 12.12 1.27
N TYR A 125 -0.16 11.42 0.19
CA TYR A 125 0.83 10.34 0.16
C TYR A 125 2.27 10.82 -0.06
N ARG A 126 2.53 12.12 -0.23
CA ARG A 126 3.89 12.63 -0.49
C ARG A 126 4.95 12.12 0.50
N PRO A 127 4.72 12.12 1.82
CA PRO A 127 5.72 11.61 2.76
C PRO A 127 6.06 10.13 2.55
N PHE A 128 5.10 9.34 2.08
CA PHE A 128 5.27 7.94 1.74
C PHE A 128 5.97 7.78 0.38
N SER A 129 5.48 8.45 -0.67
CA SER A 129 5.95 8.25 -2.05
C SER A 129 7.38 8.69 -2.28
N TRP A 130 7.85 9.77 -1.64
CA TRP A 130 9.26 10.16 -1.77
C TRP A 130 10.19 9.13 -1.12
N ARG A 131 9.77 8.52 0.01
CA ARG A 131 10.54 7.47 0.69
C ARG A 131 10.54 6.17 -0.10
N LEU A 132 9.40 5.83 -0.70
CA LEU A 132 9.29 4.71 -1.62
C LEU A 132 10.24 4.91 -2.82
N SER A 133 10.22 6.10 -3.43
CA SER A 133 11.12 6.46 -4.53
C SER A 133 12.58 6.32 -4.13
N ALA A 134 12.97 6.89 -2.98
CA ALA A 134 14.35 6.82 -2.49
C ALA A 134 14.80 5.39 -2.18
N ALA A 135 13.96 4.59 -1.52
CA ALA A 135 14.30 3.23 -1.11
C ALA A 135 14.36 2.26 -2.28
N THR A 136 13.45 2.40 -3.24
CA THR A 136 13.39 1.52 -4.42
C THR A 136 14.23 2.05 -5.59
N ARG A 137 14.82 3.24 -5.48
CA ARG A 137 15.55 3.94 -6.55
C ARG A 137 14.75 4.05 -7.85
N ARG A 138 13.44 4.30 -7.74
CA ARG A 138 12.52 4.44 -8.88
C ARG A 138 11.76 5.76 -8.80
N PRO A 139 11.44 6.43 -9.92
CA PRO A 139 10.34 7.37 -9.95
C PRO A 139 9.04 6.67 -9.54
N VAL A 140 8.24 7.32 -8.71
CA VAL A 140 6.91 6.83 -8.34
C VAL A 140 5.86 7.60 -9.15
N LEU A 141 5.04 6.90 -9.91
CA LEU A 141 3.82 7.45 -10.50
C LEU A 141 2.67 7.17 -9.53
N MET A 142 2.31 8.18 -8.72
CA MET A 142 1.22 8.08 -7.76
C MET A 142 -0.11 8.45 -8.43
N LEU A 143 -0.99 7.48 -8.64
CA LEU A 143 -2.25 7.69 -9.35
C LEU A 143 -3.27 8.43 -8.48
N ASP A 144 -3.93 9.46 -9.02
CA ASP A 144 -5.07 10.18 -8.44
C ASP A 144 -6.36 9.65 -9.09
N TYR A 145 -6.68 8.39 -8.81
CA TYR A 145 -7.80 7.69 -9.42
C TYR A 145 -9.15 8.23 -8.92
N ARG A 146 -10.19 8.06 -9.73
CA ARG A 146 -11.55 8.54 -9.44
C ARG A 146 -12.13 7.87 -8.18
N LEU A 147 -12.79 8.67 -7.35
CA LEU A 147 -13.28 8.26 -6.02
C LEU A 147 -14.80 8.32 -5.88
N ALA A 148 -15.32 7.45 -5.03
CA ALA A 148 -16.66 7.50 -4.49
C ALA A 148 -16.92 8.82 -3.74
N PRO A 149 -18.18 9.29 -3.70
CA PRO A 149 -19.38 8.63 -4.20
C PRO A 149 -19.68 8.88 -5.69
N ARG A 150 -18.90 9.72 -6.38
CA ARG A 150 -19.16 10.05 -7.79
C ARG A 150 -18.76 8.94 -8.76
N HIS A 151 -17.85 8.09 -8.32
CA HIS A 151 -17.25 7.01 -9.09
C HIS A 151 -17.19 5.74 -8.26
N THR A 152 -16.96 4.62 -8.93
CA THR A 152 -16.97 3.27 -8.37
C THR A 152 -15.56 2.66 -8.38
N PRO A 153 -15.34 1.53 -7.70
CA PRO A 153 -14.10 0.76 -7.85
C PRO A 153 -13.81 0.36 -9.31
N ALA A 154 -14.83 0.22 -10.17
CA ALA A 154 -14.64 -0.05 -11.60
C ALA A 154 -14.01 1.13 -12.33
N ASP A 155 -14.47 2.37 -12.06
CA ASP A 155 -13.84 3.59 -12.60
C ASP A 155 -12.37 3.71 -12.15
N ALA A 156 -12.07 3.34 -10.90
CA ALA A 156 -10.70 3.32 -10.39
C ALA A 156 -9.83 2.26 -11.10
N LEU A 157 -10.40 1.09 -11.45
CA LEU A 157 -9.70 0.08 -12.24
C LEU A 157 -9.41 0.57 -13.66
N GLU A 158 -10.37 1.23 -14.32
CA GLU A 158 -10.13 1.87 -15.62
C GLU A 158 -8.97 2.87 -15.56
N ASP A 159 -8.92 3.69 -14.50
CA ASP A 159 -7.84 4.66 -14.29
C ASP A 159 -6.49 3.97 -14.07
N ALA A 160 -6.47 2.87 -13.31
CA ALA A 160 -5.27 2.09 -13.05
C ALA A 160 -4.73 1.41 -14.32
N LEU A 161 -5.61 0.88 -15.16
CA LEU A 161 -5.27 0.33 -16.47
C LEU A 161 -4.73 1.42 -17.39
N ARG A 162 -5.39 2.59 -17.45
CA ARG A 162 -4.91 3.73 -18.24
C ARG A 162 -3.51 4.17 -17.80
N ALA A 163 -3.26 4.19 -16.49
CA ALA A 163 -1.94 4.54 -15.94
C ALA A 163 -0.87 3.51 -16.30
N TYR A 164 -1.20 2.21 -16.31
CA TYR A 164 -0.29 1.15 -16.73
C TYR A 164 0.01 1.24 -18.23
N ASP A 165 -1.01 1.38 -19.07
CA ASP A 165 -0.87 1.56 -20.52
C ASP A 165 -0.02 2.80 -20.84
N PHE A 166 -0.23 3.90 -20.10
CA PHE A 166 0.57 5.11 -20.23
C PHE A 166 2.07 4.89 -19.95
N LEU A 167 2.42 4.01 -19.00
CA LEU A 167 3.81 3.67 -18.74
C LEU A 167 4.41 2.87 -19.90
N LEU A 168 3.66 1.90 -20.44
CA LEU A 168 4.09 1.15 -21.63
C LEU A 168 4.25 2.07 -22.85
N GLU A 169 3.30 2.99 -23.08
CA GLU A 169 3.34 4.01 -24.14
C GLU A 169 4.57 4.93 -24.03
N ARG A 170 5.07 5.17 -22.82
CA ARG A 170 6.30 5.93 -22.56
C ARG A 170 7.58 5.15 -22.79
N GLY A 171 7.49 3.87 -23.12
CA GLY A 171 8.64 3.01 -23.41
C GLY A 171 9.18 2.25 -22.20
N TYR A 172 8.50 2.28 -21.04
CA TYR A 172 8.84 1.36 -19.96
C TYR A 172 8.52 -0.08 -20.40
N ALA A 173 9.48 -1.00 -20.32
CA ALA A 173 9.15 -2.41 -20.44
C ALA A 173 8.33 -2.84 -19.22
N ALA A 174 7.40 -3.79 -19.39
CA ALA A 174 6.62 -4.32 -18.27
C ALA A 174 7.52 -4.88 -17.15
N SER A 175 8.68 -5.46 -17.52
CA SER A 175 9.71 -5.93 -16.60
C SER A 175 10.44 -4.83 -15.81
N ASP A 176 10.21 -3.55 -16.13
CA ASP A 176 10.77 -2.40 -15.41
C ASP A 176 9.71 -1.66 -14.59
N ILE A 177 8.45 -2.13 -14.63
CA ILE A 177 7.33 -1.61 -13.86
C ILE A 177 7.14 -2.45 -12.60
N VAL A 178 7.05 -1.79 -11.44
CA VAL A 178 6.51 -2.35 -10.20
C VAL A 178 5.18 -1.69 -9.92
N VAL A 179 4.18 -2.47 -9.51
CA VAL A 179 2.88 -1.93 -9.08
C VAL A 179 2.74 -2.14 -7.58
N GLY A 180 2.11 -1.21 -6.88
CA GLY A 180 1.76 -1.46 -5.49
C GLY A 180 0.71 -0.53 -4.95
N GLY A 181 0.19 -0.86 -3.79
CA GLY A 181 -0.83 -0.06 -3.15
C GLY A 181 -1.15 -0.53 -1.75
N ASP A 182 -1.88 0.30 -1.02
CA ASP A 182 -2.26 0.05 0.36
C ASP A 182 -3.78 0.01 0.55
N SER A 183 -4.29 -0.87 1.40
CA SER A 183 -5.73 -0.97 1.69
C SER A 183 -6.58 -1.12 0.40
N ALA A 184 -7.46 -0.17 0.10
CA ALA A 184 -8.20 -0.10 -1.15
C ALA A 184 -7.29 -0.05 -2.40
N GLY A 185 -6.13 0.58 -2.32
CA GLY A 185 -5.13 0.58 -3.38
C GLY A 185 -4.40 -0.77 -3.52
N GLY A 186 -4.28 -1.53 -2.42
CA GLY A 186 -3.80 -2.91 -2.44
C GLY A 186 -4.79 -3.86 -3.10
N HIS A 187 -6.09 -3.64 -2.86
CA HIS A 187 -7.17 -4.26 -3.64
C HIS A 187 -7.09 -3.88 -5.12
N LEU A 188 -6.95 -2.59 -5.44
CA LEU A 188 -6.83 -2.10 -6.81
C LEU A 188 -5.59 -2.68 -7.53
N THR A 189 -4.50 -2.90 -6.80
CA THR A 189 -3.29 -3.56 -7.32
C THR A 189 -3.62 -4.97 -7.82
N LEU A 190 -4.31 -5.77 -7.01
CA LEU A 190 -4.70 -7.13 -7.40
C LEU A 190 -5.71 -7.13 -8.55
N ALA A 191 -6.71 -6.24 -8.50
CA ALA A 191 -7.69 -6.08 -9.57
C ALA A 191 -7.02 -5.69 -10.90
N LEU A 192 -6.04 -4.77 -10.87
CA LEU A 192 -5.24 -4.40 -12.03
C LEU A 192 -4.47 -5.58 -12.60
N LEU A 193 -3.78 -6.35 -11.75
CA LEU A 193 -3.01 -7.52 -12.21
C LEU A 193 -3.90 -8.58 -12.88
N LEU A 194 -5.06 -8.87 -12.29
CA LEU A 194 -6.04 -9.80 -12.87
C LEU A 194 -6.57 -9.29 -14.21
N ALA A 195 -6.90 -8.00 -14.30
CA ALA A 195 -7.37 -7.38 -15.54
C ALA A 195 -6.28 -7.36 -16.64
N LEU A 196 -5.02 -7.10 -16.29
CA LEU A 196 -3.90 -7.17 -17.24
C LEU A 196 -3.70 -8.60 -17.77
N LYS A 197 -3.78 -9.60 -16.89
CA LYS A 197 -3.71 -11.02 -17.25
C LYS A 197 -4.84 -11.40 -18.20
N GLU A 198 -6.08 -11.00 -17.90
CA GLU A 198 -7.24 -11.26 -18.76
C GLU A 198 -7.10 -10.63 -20.15
N ARG A 199 -6.50 -9.43 -20.22
CA ARG A 199 -6.20 -8.72 -21.48
C ARG A 199 -5.04 -9.32 -22.28
N GLY A 200 -4.28 -10.25 -21.70
CA GLY A 200 -3.03 -10.72 -22.30
C GLY A 200 -1.93 -9.65 -22.34
N THR A 201 -2.05 -8.60 -21.53
CA THR A 201 -1.03 -7.55 -21.41
C THR A 201 0.14 -8.07 -20.57
N ALA A 202 1.37 -7.73 -20.96
CA ALA A 202 2.56 -8.10 -20.19
C ALA A 202 2.46 -7.56 -18.75
N LEU A 203 2.63 -8.45 -17.77
CA LEU A 203 2.52 -8.16 -16.34
C LEU A 203 3.77 -7.41 -15.82
N PRO A 204 3.62 -6.59 -14.75
CA PRO A 204 4.75 -5.90 -14.14
C PRO A 204 5.76 -6.89 -13.55
N ALA A 205 6.99 -6.45 -13.31
CA ALA A 205 8.02 -7.30 -12.71
C ALA A 205 7.71 -7.76 -11.29
N ALA A 206 6.96 -6.98 -10.52
CA ALA A 206 6.57 -7.33 -9.17
C ALA A 206 5.36 -6.51 -8.70
N ALA A 207 4.70 -7.00 -7.64
CA ALA A 207 3.63 -6.29 -6.97
C ALA A 207 3.82 -6.21 -5.44
N ILE A 208 3.44 -5.08 -4.83
CA ILE A 208 3.54 -4.87 -3.38
C ILE A 208 2.20 -4.39 -2.82
N CYS A 209 1.61 -5.18 -1.93
CA CYS A 209 0.32 -4.91 -1.29
C CYS A 209 0.50 -4.68 0.22
N LEU A 210 0.11 -3.51 0.71
CA LEU A 210 0.16 -3.15 2.13
C LEU A 210 -1.25 -3.18 2.72
N SER A 211 -1.52 -4.13 3.61
CA SER A 211 -2.81 -4.35 4.26
C SER A 211 -3.98 -4.34 3.25
N PRO A 212 -3.92 -5.09 2.13
CA PRO A 212 -4.90 -4.99 1.05
C PRO A 212 -6.31 -5.42 1.48
N TRP A 213 -7.33 -4.69 1.03
CA TRP A 213 -8.74 -5.02 1.26
C TRP A 213 -9.29 -5.97 0.18
N VAL A 214 -8.84 -7.23 0.16
CA VAL A 214 -8.99 -8.11 -1.02
C VAL A 214 -10.37 -8.77 -1.20
N ASP A 215 -11.25 -8.65 -0.22
CA ASP A 215 -12.66 -9.02 -0.31
C ASP A 215 -13.52 -7.87 0.22
N LEU A 216 -14.21 -7.17 -0.69
CA LEU A 216 -15.04 -6.04 -0.30
C LEU A 216 -16.22 -6.46 0.59
N LEU A 217 -16.63 -7.73 0.59
CA LEU A 217 -17.67 -8.25 1.48
C LEU A 217 -17.18 -8.49 2.92
N CYS A 218 -15.88 -8.33 3.18
CA CYS A 218 -15.30 -8.39 4.53
C CYS A 218 -15.53 -9.74 5.23
N ALA A 219 -15.29 -10.84 4.51
CA ALA A 219 -15.62 -12.19 4.97
C ALA A 219 -14.58 -12.83 5.90
N ALA A 220 -13.35 -12.32 5.95
CA ALA A 220 -12.26 -12.94 6.72
C ALA A 220 -12.44 -12.79 8.25
N ASP A 221 -11.90 -13.75 9.01
CA ASP A 221 -12.11 -13.85 10.46
C ASP A 221 -11.62 -12.61 11.26
N SER A 222 -10.55 -11.95 10.79
CA SER A 222 -10.01 -10.74 11.42
C SER A 222 -10.97 -9.55 11.38
N HIS A 223 -11.95 -9.52 10.48
CA HIS A 223 -13.01 -8.51 10.52
C HIS A 223 -13.79 -8.52 11.83
N THR A 224 -13.96 -9.70 12.43
CA THR A 224 -14.63 -9.85 13.73
C THR A 224 -13.62 -9.89 14.87
N SER A 225 -12.59 -10.73 14.77
CA SER A 225 -11.66 -10.95 15.87
C SER A 225 -10.77 -9.74 16.18
N ASN A 226 -10.46 -8.91 15.17
CA ASN A 226 -9.68 -7.67 15.33
C ASN A 226 -10.53 -6.39 15.36
N ALA A 227 -11.88 -6.46 15.36
CA ALA A 227 -12.75 -5.28 15.35
C ALA A 227 -12.46 -4.28 16.50
N ARG A 228 -11.98 -4.79 17.65
CA ARG A 228 -11.61 -3.98 18.82
C ARG A 228 -10.14 -3.56 18.86
N THR A 229 -9.26 -4.27 18.16
CA THR A 229 -7.81 -4.05 18.17
C THR A 229 -7.34 -3.16 17.02
N ASP A 230 -8.12 -3.03 15.95
CA ASP A 230 -7.79 -2.12 14.85
C ASP A 230 -7.83 -0.66 15.33
N SER A 231 -6.76 0.09 15.07
CA SER A 231 -6.63 1.46 15.53
C SER A 231 -7.10 2.49 14.51
N LEU A 232 -7.40 2.10 13.27
CA LEU A 232 -7.79 3.01 12.21
C LEU A 232 -9.18 2.68 11.63
N ILE A 233 -9.46 1.42 11.34
CA ILE A 233 -10.67 1.02 10.60
C ILE A 233 -11.75 0.51 11.56
N PRO A 234 -12.93 1.17 11.63
CA PRO A 234 -14.10 0.59 12.27
C PRO A 234 -14.69 -0.51 11.37
N ALA A 235 -14.65 -1.77 11.82
CA ALA A 235 -15.05 -2.94 11.03
C ALA A 235 -16.45 -2.80 10.39
N GLY A 236 -17.44 -2.33 11.16
CA GLY A 236 -18.80 -2.14 10.66
C GLY A 236 -18.91 -1.09 9.56
N LYS A 237 -18.10 -0.02 9.62
CA LYS A 237 -18.07 1.03 8.59
C LYS A 237 -17.48 0.51 7.29
N LEU A 238 -16.37 -0.24 7.36
CA LEU A 238 -15.76 -0.85 6.18
C LEU A 238 -16.71 -1.86 5.53
N ALA A 239 -17.34 -2.73 6.32
CA ALA A 239 -18.32 -3.70 5.81
C ALA A 239 -19.54 -3.03 5.17
N SER A 240 -20.05 -1.94 5.75
CA SER A 240 -21.14 -1.16 5.16
C SER A 240 -20.73 -0.51 3.83
N LEU A 241 -19.49 -0.02 3.75
CA LEU A 241 -18.95 0.59 2.53
C LEU A 241 -18.77 -0.45 1.42
N GLY A 242 -18.19 -1.60 1.75
CA GLY A 242 -18.03 -2.73 0.83
C GLY A 242 -19.36 -3.23 0.27
N LYS A 243 -20.37 -3.43 1.14
CA LYS A 243 -21.73 -3.77 0.70
C LYS A 243 -22.31 -2.74 -0.28
N ARG A 244 -22.00 -1.45 -0.11
CA ARG A 244 -22.42 -0.39 -1.02
C ARG A 244 -21.74 -0.49 -2.39
N PHE A 245 -20.48 -0.91 -2.44
CA PHE A 245 -19.76 -1.11 -3.69
C PHE A 245 -20.19 -2.38 -4.42
N CYS A 246 -20.55 -3.44 -3.69
CA CYS A 246 -21.01 -4.71 -4.27
C CYS A 246 -22.51 -4.75 -4.60
N GLN A 247 -23.25 -3.63 -4.46
CA GLN A 247 -24.69 -3.62 -4.78
C GLN A 247 -24.90 -4.08 -6.23
N ASP A 248 -25.76 -5.08 -6.40
CA ASP A 248 -26.14 -5.67 -7.69
C ASP A 248 -24.98 -6.34 -8.46
N LYS A 249 -23.93 -6.79 -7.76
CA LYS A 249 -22.78 -7.53 -8.30
C LYS A 249 -22.77 -8.99 -7.88
N GLU A 250 -22.17 -9.83 -8.71
CA GLU A 250 -21.95 -11.24 -8.35
C GLU A 250 -20.85 -11.34 -7.28
N ASP A 251 -21.05 -12.23 -6.30
CA ASP A 251 -20.11 -12.44 -5.18
C ASP A 251 -18.70 -12.88 -5.62
N ASN A 252 -18.58 -13.39 -6.85
CA ASN A 252 -17.34 -13.90 -7.45
C ASN A 252 -16.72 -12.95 -8.49
N ASP A 253 -17.26 -11.75 -8.70
CA ASP A 253 -16.66 -10.77 -9.60
C ASP A 253 -15.21 -10.45 -9.12
N PRO A 254 -14.18 -10.77 -9.92
CA PRO A 254 -12.78 -10.59 -9.52
C PRO A 254 -12.41 -9.13 -9.24
N LEU A 255 -13.19 -8.16 -9.73
CA LEU A 255 -13.03 -6.75 -9.37
C LEU A 255 -13.43 -6.50 -7.92
N PHE A 256 -14.51 -7.09 -7.41
CA PHE A 256 -15.01 -6.82 -6.04
C PHE A 256 -14.46 -7.80 -5.01
N SER A 257 -13.90 -8.91 -5.48
CA SER A 257 -13.25 -9.89 -4.63
C SER A 257 -12.08 -10.54 -5.35
N PRO A 258 -10.95 -9.83 -5.51
CA PRO A 258 -9.69 -10.43 -5.98
C PRO A 258 -9.29 -11.69 -5.19
N MET A 259 -9.76 -11.82 -3.94
CA MET A 259 -9.70 -13.05 -3.14
C MET A 259 -10.28 -14.30 -3.82
N ARG A 260 -11.09 -14.17 -4.87
CA ARG A 260 -11.67 -15.29 -5.64
C ARG A 260 -11.09 -15.43 -7.05
N GLY A 261 -10.22 -14.50 -7.48
CA GLY A 261 -9.61 -14.53 -8.81
C GLY A 261 -8.56 -15.63 -8.98
N ASP A 262 -8.26 -15.97 -10.25
CA ASP A 262 -7.19 -16.90 -10.62
C ASP A 262 -5.82 -16.20 -10.59
N LEU A 263 -5.05 -16.50 -9.54
CA LEU A 263 -3.73 -15.91 -9.26
C LEU A 263 -2.59 -16.57 -10.04
N THR A 264 -2.85 -17.63 -10.80
CA THR A 264 -1.80 -18.38 -11.53
C THR A 264 -1.07 -17.45 -12.50
N GLY A 265 0.26 -17.47 -12.50
CA GLY A 265 1.07 -16.66 -13.43
C GLY A 265 1.11 -15.15 -13.11
N LEU A 266 0.57 -14.71 -11.98
CA LEU A 266 0.82 -13.36 -11.47
C LEU A 266 2.31 -13.15 -11.12
N PRO A 267 2.82 -11.90 -11.15
CA PRO A 267 4.22 -11.63 -10.87
C PRO A 267 4.54 -11.85 -9.39
N PRO A 268 5.82 -11.88 -9.00
CA PRO A 268 6.20 -11.97 -7.60
C PRO A 268 5.51 -10.92 -6.72
N MET A 269 5.01 -11.33 -5.55
CA MET A 269 4.20 -10.47 -4.68
C MET A 269 4.74 -10.35 -3.26
N LEU A 270 4.73 -9.14 -2.71
CA LEU A 270 4.93 -8.87 -1.29
C LEU A 270 3.61 -8.44 -0.65
N PHE A 271 3.22 -9.15 0.40
CA PHE A 271 2.09 -8.80 1.25
C PHE A 271 2.58 -8.41 2.64
N VAL A 272 2.12 -7.26 3.15
CA VAL A 272 2.47 -6.77 4.49
C VAL A 272 1.19 -6.48 5.25
N ALA A 273 1.06 -6.97 6.48
CA ALA A 273 -0.10 -6.70 7.34
C ALA A 273 0.34 -6.35 8.75
N SER A 274 -0.55 -5.72 9.52
CA SER A 274 -0.43 -5.68 10.97
C SER A 274 -1.28 -6.75 11.65
N GLY A 275 -0.73 -7.40 12.68
CA GLY A 275 -1.43 -8.42 13.47
C GLY A 275 -2.70 -7.92 14.19
N THR A 276 -2.83 -6.60 14.37
CA THR A 276 -3.98 -5.97 15.04
C THR A 276 -5.01 -5.34 14.10
N GLU A 277 -4.81 -5.36 12.78
CA GLU A 277 -5.75 -4.77 11.83
C GLU A 277 -6.83 -5.77 11.40
N ILE A 278 -7.99 -5.25 10.98
CA ILE A 278 -9.11 -6.10 10.54
C ILE A 278 -8.87 -6.80 9.20
N LEU A 279 -7.92 -6.31 8.40
CA LEU A 279 -7.51 -6.86 7.10
C LEU A 279 -6.30 -7.81 7.19
N ARG A 280 -5.94 -8.24 8.40
CA ARG A 280 -4.84 -9.20 8.62
C ARG A 280 -5.11 -10.51 7.88
N ASP A 281 -6.29 -11.08 8.05
CA ASP A 281 -6.64 -12.38 7.48
C ASP A 281 -6.86 -12.27 5.97
N ASP A 282 -7.47 -11.18 5.48
CA ASP A 282 -7.47 -10.86 4.04
C ASP A 282 -6.07 -10.96 3.42
N THR A 283 -5.09 -10.34 4.08
CA THR A 283 -3.71 -10.27 3.60
C THR A 283 -2.99 -11.61 3.70
N ARG A 284 -3.19 -12.36 4.79
CA ARG A 284 -2.59 -13.69 4.97
C ARG A 284 -3.17 -14.67 3.97
N ASP A 285 -4.50 -14.73 3.87
CA ASP A 285 -5.21 -15.75 3.09
C ASP A 285 -4.96 -15.55 1.58
N ILE A 286 -4.90 -14.30 1.08
CA ILE A 286 -4.53 -14.05 -0.32
C ILE A 286 -3.08 -14.43 -0.60
N ALA A 287 -2.16 -14.21 0.34
CA ALA A 287 -0.76 -14.58 0.19
C ALA A 287 -0.60 -16.11 0.15
N GLU A 288 -1.35 -16.83 0.98
CA GLU A 288 -1.39 -18.30 0.94
C GLU A 288 -1.98 -18.82 -0.38
N ARG A 289 -3.08 -18.23 -0.86
CA ARG A 289 -3.63 -18.57 -2.18
C ARG A 289 -2.65 -18.30 -3.31
N ALA A 290 -1.93 -17.18 -3.30
CA ALA A 290 -0.93 -16.86 -4.31
C ALA A 290 0.21 -17.89 -4.33
N ARG A 291 0.71 -18.29 -3.15
CA ARG A 291 1.70 -19.38 -3.04
C ARG A 291 1.18 -20.69 -3.59
N ASN A 292 -0.04 -21.06 -3.23
CA ASN A 292 -0.68 -22.30 -3.69
C ASN A 292 -0.91 -22.31 -5.21
N ALA A 293 -1.06 -21.12 -5.83
CA ALA A 293 -1.12 -20.93 -7.27
C ALA A 293 0.26 -20.87 -7.95
N GLY A 294 1.36 -21.09 -7.23
CA GLY A 294 2.73 -21.09 -7.75
C GLY A 294 3.37 -19.71 -7.90
N VAL A 295 2.76 -18.65 -7.33
CA VAL A 295 3.32 -17.29 -7.37
C VAL A 295 4.40 -17.14 -6.30
N ASP A 296 5.57 -16.59 -6.68
CA ASP A 296 6.62 -16.24 -5.73
C ASP A 296 6.13 -15.15 -4.75
N THR A 297 5.81 -15.55 -3.53
CA THR A 297 5.05 -14.71 -2.60
C THR A 297 5.72 -14.61 -1.22
N ALA A 298 6.03 -13.38 -0.82
CA ALA A 298 6.44 -13.03 0.53
C ALA A 298 5.25 -12.46 1.33
N TYR A 299 5.11 -12.88 2.59
CA TYR A 299 4.13 -12.33 3.55
C TYR A 299 4.87 -11.88 4.80
N GLN A 300 4.56 -10.69 5.29
CA GLN A 300 5.14 -10.12 6.50
C GLN A 300 4.05 -9.61 7.43
N GLU A 301 3.95 -10.21 8.61
CA GLU A 301 3.06 -9.75 9.67
C GLU A 301 3.83 -8.95 10.73
N TRP A 302 3.35 -7.75 11.03
CA TRP A 302 3.94 -6.87 12.03
C TRP A 302 3.04 -6.74 13.25
N ASP A 303 3.59 -7.00 14.43
CA ASP A 303 2.82 -7.04 15.67
C ASP A 303 2.41 -5.63 16.16
N GLY A 304 1.13 -5.48 16.52
CA GLY A 304 0.62 -4.32 17.26
C GLY A 304 0.74 -2.95 16.58
N LEU A 305 0.78 -2.91 15.25
CA LEU A 305 0.83 -1.67 14.47
C LEU A 305 -0.56 -1.26 13.97
N VAL A 306 -0.65 -0.02 13.49
CA VAL A 306 -1.88 0.48 12.87
C VAL A 306 -2.02 -0.07 11.45
N HIS A 307 -3.26 -0.20 10.97
CA HIS A 307 -3.54 -0.45 9.55
C HIS A 307 -2.71 0.47 8.65
N VAL A 308 -2.08 -0.11 7.62
CA VAL A 308 -1.15 0.58 6.69
C VAL A 308 -0.05 1.40 7.39
N PHE A 309 0.53 0.87 8.47
CA PHE A 309 1.62 1.50 9.21
C PHE A 309 2.77 2.11 8.36
N PRO A 310 3.14 1.60 7.16
CA PRO A 310 4.15 2.23 6.32
C PRO A 310 3.78 3.65 5.87
N VAL A 311 2.49 3.93 5.68
CA VAL A 311 2.00 5.28 5.31
C VAL A 311 2.23 6.27 6.45
N PHE A 312 2.22 5.81 7.70
CA PHE A 312 2.49 6.63 8.90
C PHE A 312 3.98 6.73 9.27
N CYS A 313 4.88 6.53 8.31
CA CYS A 313 6.33 6.48 8.51
C CYS A 313 6.98 7.72 9.16
N ASP A 314 6.31 8.88 9.18
CA ASP A 314 6.78 10.06 9.94
C ASP A 314 6.59 9.91 11.45
N HIS A 315 5.65 9.08 11.88
CA HIS A 315 5.24 8.95 13.27
C HIS A 315 5.72 7.66 13.93
N MET A 316 6.14 6.66 13.15
CA MET A 316 6.62 5.38 13.67
C MET A 316 7.85 4.86 12.89
N PRO A 317 8.89 4.38 13.59
CA PRO A 317 10.11 3.86 12.96
C PRO A 317 9.86 2.60 12.13
N GLU A 318 8.88 1.76 12.49
CA GLU A 318 8.49 0.56 11.75
C GLU A 318 8.06 0.92 10.33
N GLY A 319 7.31 2.01 10.16
CA GLY A 319 6.93 2.49 8.83
C GLY A 319 8.12 2.84 7.94
N LYS A 320 9.27 3.21 8.55
CA LYS A 320 10.53 3.40 7.81
C LYS A 320 11.20 2.08 7.46
N ALA A 321 11.14 1.10 8.36
CA ALA A 321 11.65 -0.24 8.13
C ALA A 321 10.96 -0.90 6.93
N ALA A 322 9.65 -0.70 6.76
CA ALA A 322 8.89 -1.24 5.65
C ALA A 322 9.46 -0.87 4.26
N PHE A 323 9.99 0.34 4.08
CA PHE A 323 10.64 0.72 2.80
C PHE A 323 11.89 -0.09 2.50
N ARG A 324 12.68 -0.45 3.52
CA ARG A 324 13.81 -1.36 3.35
C ARG A 324 13.32 -2.74 2.91
N HIS A 325 12.29 -3.29 3.56
CA HIS A 325 11.75 -4.61 3.18
C HIS A 325 11.17 -4.62 1.76
N MET A 326 10.48 -3.55 1.35
CA MET A 326 10.03 -3.40 -0.04
C MET A 326 11.21 -3.39 -1.01
N ALA A 327 12.29 -2.66 -0.70
CA ALA A 327 13.48 -2.61 -1.55
C ALA A 327 14.22 -3.97 -1.59
N GLU A 328 14.42 -4.64 -0.45
CA GLU A 328 15.04 -5.96 -0.35
C GLU A 328 14.24 -7.02 -1.14
N PHE A 329 12.91 -6.97 -1.06
CA PHE A 329 12.02 -7.85 -1.82
C PHE A 329 12.25 -7.74 -3.33
N LEU A 330 12.38 -6.52 -3.85
CA LEU A 330 12.65 -6.27 -5.28
C LEU A 330 14.07 -6.70 -5.66
N LEU A 331 15.07 -6.31 -4.85
CA LEU A 331 16.48 -6.63 -5.09
C LEU A 331 16.74 -8.14 -5.16
N HIS A 332 16.14 -8.93 -4.25
CA HIS A 332 16.29 -10.39 -4.26
C HIS A 332 15.71 -11.07 -5.50
N ARG A 333 14.87 -10.37 -6.27
CA ARG A 333 14.25 -10.86 -7.50
C ARG A 333 14.87 -10.27 -8.76
N GLY A 334 15.95 -9.51 -8.62
CA GLY A 334 16.59 -8.82 -9.75
C GLY A 334 15.72 -7.71 -10.34
N VAL A 335 14.69 -7.25 -9.62
CA VAL A 335 13.77 -6.19 -10.04
C VAL A 335 14.36 -4.86 -9.66
#